data_AF-A0A5S4TSS3-F1
#
_entry.id   AF-A0A5S4TSS3-F1
#
_cell.length_a   1.000
_cell.length_b   1.000
_cell.length_c   1.000
_cell.angle_alpha   90.00
_cell.angle_beta   90.00
_cell.angle_gamma   90.00
#
_symmetry.space_group_name_H-M   'P 1'
#
loop_
_entity.id
_entity.type
_entity.pdbx_description
1 polymer ?
#
loop_
_entity_poly.entity_id
_entity_poly.type
_entity_poly.pdbx_seq_one_letter_code
_entity_poly.pdbx_strand_id
1 'polypeptide(L)'
;IIFSQLMSNLPAVILTVIFSYFFAILSFYMIEPLIAGKTNALVRKITKLHHIKPISASVVGALSFLTLIIIAVAPQVGAFETDLMVNGFKQAQTNIGQTKTLAEQAELSRLGISEGTSLIGDSVTLRANTALKEALPEANINAQVSRTNKQANDIMLLNSQNKALLKTVVIATGVNNPEGYE
;
A
#
# COMPACT_ATOMS: atom_id res chain seq x y z
N ILE A 1 9.82 8.76 -14.45
CA ILE A 1 10.36 7.72 -13.53
C ILE A 1 11.87 7.88 -13.36
N ILE A 2 12.68 7.82 -14.43
CA ILE A 2 14.14 8.04 -14.37
C ILE A 2 14.50 9.40 -13.73
N PHE A 3 13.87 10.48 -14.19
CA PHE A 3 14.11 11.82 -13.65
C PHE A 3 13.57 12.02 -12.22
N SER A 4 12.63 11.19 -11.77
CA SER A 4 12.06 11.29 -10.42
C SER A 4 13.04 10.82 -9.33
N GLN A 5 14.10 10.10 -9.72
CA GLN A 5 15.20 9.73 -8.84
C GLN A 5 16.23 10.86 -8.70
N LEU A 6 16.20 11.84 -9.60
CA LEU A 6 17.21 12.92 -9.66
C LEU A 6 16.65 14.28 -9.22
N MET A 7 15.33 14.49 -9.31
CA MET A 7 14.67 15.75 -8.96
C MET A 7 13.25 15.53 -8.44
N SER A 8 12.64 16.59 -7.89
CA SER A 8 11.28 16.55 -7.36
C SER A 8 10.23 16.22 -8.42
N ASN A 9 9.07 15.75 -7.98
CA ASN A 9 8.07 15.11 -8.84
C ASN A 9 7.59 16.01 -10.01
N LEU A 10 7.38 17.30 -9.77
CA LEU A 10 6.87 18.23 -10.79
C LEU A 10 7.87 18.46 -11.95
N PRO A 11 9.13 18.88 -11.72
CA PRO A 11 10.10 19.05 -12.80
C PRO A 11 10.46 17.72 -13.46
N ALA A 12 10.44 16.60 -12.72
CA ALA A 12 10.66 15.28 -13.29
C ALA A 12 9.61 14.92 -14.35
N VAL A 13 8.33 15.22 -14.10
CA VAL A 13 7.23 14.97 -15.05
C VAL A 13 7.37 15.85 -16.29
N ILE A 14 7.61 17.15 -16.10
CA ILE A 14 7.77 18.10 -17.23
C ILE A 14 8.92 17.65 -18.13
N LEU A 15 10.08 17.33 -17.55
CA LEU A 15 11.23 16.92 -18.33
C LEU A 15 11.00 15.58 -19.04
N THR A 16 10.31 14.64 -18.38
CA THR A 16 9.91 13.36 -18.98
C THR A 16 9.04 13.59 -20.23
N VAL A 17 8.03 14.45 -20.15
CA VAL A 17 7.14 14.74 -21.29
C VAL A 17 7.90 15.40 -22.45
N ILE A 18 8.76 16.38 -22.16
CA ILE A 18 9.56 17.07 -23.19
C ILE A 18 10.47 16.09 -23.93
N PHE A 19 11.25 15.28 -23.21
CA PHE A 19 12.15 14.31 -23.84
C PHE A 19 11.38 13.21 -24.58
N SER A 20 10.27 12.70 -24.03
CA SER A 20 9.44 11.72 -24.73
C SER A 20 8.91 12.25 -26.06
N TYR A 21 8.43 13.50 -26.08
CA TYR A 21 7.94 14.12 -27.31
C TYR A 21 9.07 14.37 -28.30
N PHE A 22 10.23 14.85 -27.83
CA PHE A 22 11.41 15.06 -28.67
C PHE A 22 11.91 13.75 -29.31
N PHE A 23 12.03 12.68 -28.52
CA PHE A 23 12.44 11.37 -29.04
C PHE A 23 11.39 10.77 -29.98
N ALA A 24 10.09 10.99 -29.75
CA ALA A 24 9.05 10.55 -30.66
C ALA A 24 9.15 11.25 -32.03
N ILE A 25 9.37 12.56 -32.05
CA ILE A 25 9.61 13.31 -33.28
C ILE A 25 10.85 12.78 -34.00
N LEU A 26 11.95 12.59 -33.26
CA LEU A 26 13.20 12.10 -33.84
C LEU A 26 13.05 10.68 -34.41
N SER A 27 12.29 9.81 -33.73
CA SER A 27 11.98 8.46 -34.20
C SER A 27 11.18 8.50 -35.50
N PHE A 28 10.04 9.20 -35.50
CA PHE A 28 9.09 9.19 -36.63
C PHE A 28 9.65 9.88 -37.88
N TYR A 29 10.34 11.01 -37.72
CA TYR A 29 10.82 11.80 -38.86
C TYR A 29 12.24 11.45 -39.31
N MET A 30 13.05 10.83 -38.46
CA MET A 30 14.46 10.56 -38.76
C MET A 30 14.81 9.07 -38.76
N ILE A 31 14.49 8.33 -37.70
CA ILE A 31 14.90 6.91 -37.55
C ILE A 31 14.07 6.02 -38.48
N GLU A 32 12.74 6.11 -38.43
CA GLU A 32 11.83 5.27 -39.23
C GLU A 32 12.06 5.38 -40.74
N PRO A 33 12.20 6.58 -41.34
CA PRO A 33 12.46 6.71 -42.77
C PRO A 33 13.85 6.18 -43.17
N LEU A 34 14.84 6.28 -42.26
CA LEU A 34 16.18 5.76 -42.48
C LEU A 34 16.18 4.23 -42.53
N ILE A 35 15.45 3.57 -41.62
CA ILE A 35 15.32 2.11 -41.57
C ILE A 35 14.50 1.59 -42.76
N ALA A 36 13.42 2.28 -43.12
CA ALA A 36 12.56 1.91 -44.25
C ALA A 36 13.16 2.24 -45.64
N GLY A 37 14.36 2.84 -45.69
CA GLY A 37 15.02 3.24 -46.94
C GLY A 37 14.33 4.39 -47.70
N LYS A 38 13.35 5.06 -47.09
CA LYS A 38 12.60 6.17 -47.70
C LYS A 38 13.24 7.50 -47.29
N THR A 39 13.85 8.21 -48.24
CA THR A 39 14.49 9.51 -47.94
C THR A 39 13.53 10.67 -48.16
N ASN A 40 13.01 11.24 -47.06
CA ASN A 40 12.31 12.53 -47.08
C ASN A 40 13.30 13.68 -47.34
N ALA A 41 12.81 14.87 -47.73
CA ALA A 41 13.68 16.01 -48.07
C ALA A 41 14.67 16.40 -46.94
N LEU A 42 14.22 16.31 -45.68
CA LEU A 42 15.05 16.54 -44.50
C LEU A 42 16.14 15.46 -44.33
N VAL A 43 15.75 14.18 -44.39
CA VAL A 43 16.67 13.05 -44.31
C VAL A 43 17.70 13.13 -45.44
N ARG A 44 17.30 13.44 -46.67
CA ARG A 44 18.24 13.59 -47.81
C ARG A 44 19.22 14.74 -47.63
N LYS A 45 18.81 15.85 -46.99
CA LYS A 45 19.69 17.00 -46.70
C LYS A 45 20.71 16.66 -45.62
N ILE A 46 20.28 15.94 -44.58
CA ILE A 46 21.14 15.48 -43.48
C ILE A 46 22.09 14.39 -43.97
N THR A 47 21.59 13.37 -44.68
CA THR A 47 22.38 12.23 -45.18
C THR A 47 23.37 12.59 -46.28
N LYS A 48 23.22 13.74 -46.94
CA LYS A 48 24.21 14.29 -47.87
C LYS A 48 25.47 14.82 -47.19
N LEU A 49 25.43 15.12 -45.88
CA LEU A 49 26.64 15.50 -45.16
C LEU A 49 27.51 14.25 -44.96
N HIS A 50 28.71 14.26 -45.53
CA HIS A 50 29.66 13.13 -45.50
C HIS A 50 29.91 12.58 -44.07
N HIS A 51 29.97 13.47 -43.08
CA HIS A 51 30.34 13.13 -41.71
C HIS A 51 29.22 12.48 -40.87
N ILE A 52 27.95 12.58 -41.28
CA ILE A 52 26.84 12.14 -40.42
C ILE A 52 26.72 10.62 -40.30
N LYS A 53 27.08 9.86 -41.35
CA LYS A 53 27.04 8.39 -41.37
C LYS A 53 28.04 7.76 -40.38
N PRO A 54 29.33 8.15 -40.36
CA PRO A 54 30.25 7.62 -39.37
C PRO A 54 29.92 8.10 -37.95
N ILE A 55 29.43 9.33 -37.77
CA ILE A 55 29.03 9.86 -36.46
C ILE A 55 27.84 9.08 -35.89
N SER A 56 26.79 8.83 -36.69
CA SER A 56 25.63 8.06 -36.23
C SER A 56 26.00 6.61 -35.89
N ALA A 57 26.86 5.98 -36.70
CA ALA A 57 27.35 4.63 -36.42
C ALA A 57 28.19 4.58 -35.13
N SER A 58 29.03 5.59 -34.89
CA SER A 58 29.82 5.71 -33.67
C SER A 58 28.95 5.91 -32.43
N VAL A 59 27.89 6.73 -32.53
CA VAL A 59 26.95 6.96 -31.41
C VAL A 59 26.18 5.68 -31.08
N VAL A 60 25.66 4.97 -32.08
CA VAL A 60 24.98 3.69 -31.88
C VAL A 60 25.94 2.67 -31.26
N GLY A 61 27.15 2.54 -31.80
CA GLY A 61 28.17 1.62 -31.26
C GLY A 61 28.56 1.93 -29.82
N ALA A 62 28.79 3.21 -29.50
CA ALA A 62 29.13 3.63 -28.13
C ALA A 62 27.98 3.38 -27.15
N LEU A 63 26.73 3.66 -27.54
CA LEU A 63 25.54 3.39 -26.73
C LEU A 63 25.33 1.89 -26.51
N SER A 64 25.50 1.06 -27.56
CA SER A 64 25.41 -0.39 -27.46
C SER A 64 26.52 -1.00 -26.59
N PHE A 65 27.73 -0.44 -26.65
CA PHE A 65 28.82 -0.88 -25.79
C PHE A 65 28.56 -0.50 -24.32
N LEU A 66 28.07 0.73 -24.09
CA LEU A 66 27.71 1.20 -22.75
C LEU A 66 26.58 0.37 -22.14
N THR A 67 25.55 0.00 -22.91
CA THR A 67 24.48 -0.86 -22.40
C THR A 67 24.98 -2.26 -22.06
N LEU A 68 25.89 -2.84 -22.84
CA LEU A 68 26.51 -4.13 -22.49
C LEU A 68 27.31 -4.07 -21.19
N ILE A 69 28.04 -2.98 -20.96
CA ILE A 69 28.74 -2.76 -19.68
C ILE A 69 27.74 -2.65 -18.53
N ILE A 70 26.67 -1.87 -18.70
CA ILE A 70 25.65 -1.71 -17.66
C ILE A 70 24.99 -3.06 -17.35
N ILE A 71 24.67 -3.88 -18.36
CA ILE A 71 24.12 -5.22 -18.16
C ILE A 71 25.10 -6.11 -17.38
N ALA A 72 26.39 -6.05 -17.68
CA ALA A 72 27.41 -6.85 -17.01
C ALA A 72 27.67 -6.42 -15.55
N VAL A 73 27.52 -5.13 -15.24
CA VAL A 73 27.77 -4.56 -13.91
C VAL A 73 26.48 -4.43 -13.08
N ALA A 74 25.31 -4.63 -13.69
CA ALA A 74 24.02 -4.51 -13.00
C ALA A 74 23.93 -5.50 -11.83
N PRO A 75 23.55 -5.05 -10.62
CA PRO A 75 23.37 -5.92 -9.48
C PRO A 75 22.20 -6.90 -9.74
N GLN A 76 22.35 -8.14 -9.27
CA GLN A 76 21.36 -9.22 -9.46
C GLN A 76 20.01 -8.95 -8.78
N VAL A 77 19.99 -8.08 -7.77
CA VAL A 77 18.78 -7.65 -7.07
C VAL A 77 18.66 -6.13 -7.11
N GLY A 78 17.52 -5.63 -7.54
CA GLY A 78 17.25 -4.20 -7.59
C GLY A 78 17.11 -3.59 -6.20
N ALA A 79 17.28 -2.28 -6.08
CA ALA A 79 17.04 -1.55 -4.83
C ALA A 79 15.60 -1.77 -4.30
N PHE A 80 14.64 -1.93 -5.23
CA PHE A 80 13.24 -2.26 -4.91
C PHE A 80 13.08 -3.66 -4.32
N GLU A 81 13.70 -4.68 -4.92
CA GLU A 81 13.63 -6.07 -4.44
C GLU A 81 14.31 -6.20 -3.07
N THR A 82 15.41 -5.48 -2.88
CA THR A 82 16.10 -5.41 -1.58
C THR A 82 15.21 -4.78 -0.51
N ASP A 83 14.52 -3.68 -0.85
CA ASP A 83 13.59 -3.02 0.08
C ASP A 83 12.38 -3.91 0.40
N LEU A 84 11.79 -4.57 -0.61
CA LEU A 84 10.74 -5.57 -0.40
C LEU A 84 11.20 -6.72 0.49
N MET A 85 12.42 -7.20 0.31
CA MET A 85 12.98 -8.27 1.13
C MET A 85 13.15 -7.83 2.59
N VAL A 86 13.74 -6.65 2.82
CA VAL A 86 13.93 -6.09 4.18
C VAL A 86 12.60 -5.82 4.86
N ASN A 87 11.64 -5.23 4.15
CA ASN A 87 10.31 -4.96 4.68
C ASN A 87 9.53 -6.26 4.94
N GLY A 88 9.69 -7.26 4.07
CA GLY A 88 9.14 -8.61 4.28
C GLY A 88 9.71 -9.28 5.54
N PHE A 89 11.01 -9.16 5.79
CA PHE A 89 11.62 -9.67 7.02
C PHE A 89 11.12 -8.94 8.27
N LYS A 90 11.03 -7.60 8.24
CA LYS A 90 10.46 -6.81 9.35
C LYS A 90 9.01 -7.17 9.62
N GLN A 91 8.22 -7.40 8.57
CA GLN A 91 6.83 -7.82 8.69
C GLN A 91 6.72 -9.24 9.28
N ALA A 92 7.54 -10.19 8.83
CA ALA A 92 7.58 -11.54 9.40
C ALA A 92 7.98 -11.51 10.89
N GLN A 93 8.98 -10.71 11.26
CA GLN A 93 9.38 -10.54 12.66
C GLN A 93 8.27 -9.95 13.52
N THR A 94 7.52 -8.97 12.99
CA THR A 94 6.38 -8.36 13.69
C THR A 94 5.25 -9.38 13.90
N ASN A 95 4.93 -10.18 12.88
CA ASN A 95 3.90 -11.22 12.97
C ASN A 95 4.27 -12.32 13.97
N ILE A 96 5.55 -12.72 14.04
CA ILE A 96 6.04 -13.68 15.04
C ILE A 96 5.93 -13.09 16.45
N GLY A 97 6.30 -11.82 16.63
CA GLY A 97 6.13 -11.12 17.91
C GLY A 97 4.67 -11.07 18.37
N GLN A 98 3.75 -10.75 17.47
CA GLN A 98 2.31 -10.75 17.76
C GLN A 98 1.78 -12.15 18.07
N THR A 99 2.22 -13.17 17.33
CA THR A 99 1.80 -14.55 17.57
C THR A 99 2.32 -15.05 18.92
N LYS A 100 3.53 -14.67 19.30
CA LYS A 100 4.10 -14.95 20.62
C LYS A 100 3.30 -14.26 21.73
N THR A 101 2.94 -12.99 21.58
CA THR A 101 2.12 -12.28 22.58
C THR A 101 0.73 -12.88 22.70
N LEU A 102 0.12 -13.32 21.59
CA LEU A 102 -1.19 -13.96 21.59
C LEU A 102 -1.12 -15.36 22.22
N ALA A 103 -0.03 -16.11 21.97
CA ALA A 103 0.22 -17.40 22.62
C ALA A 103 0.46 -17.25 24.13
N GLU A 104 1.26 -16.27 24.54
CA GLU A 104 1.51 -15.96 25.96
C GLU A 104 0.23 -15.45 26.66
N GLN A 105 -0.59 -14.64 26.00
CA GLN A 105 -1.92 -14.24 26.51
C GLN A 105 -2.89 -15.42 26.61
N ALA A 106 -2.84 -16.35 25.65
CA ALA A 106 -3.62 -17.58 25.70
C ALA A 106 -3.17 -18.52 26.84
N GLU A 107 -1.88 -18.55 27.15
CA GLU A 107 -1.31 -19.37 28.22
C GLU A 107 -1.50 -18.76 29.63
N LEU A 108 -1.45 -17.43 29.76
CA LEU A 108 -1.76 -16.70 30.99
C LEU A 108 -3.25 -16.76 31.36
N SER A 109 -4.13 -17.00 30.39
CA SER A 109 -5.57 -17.16 30.58
C SER A 109 -5.94 -18.61 30.94
N ARG A 110 -5.48 -19.10 32.09
CA ARG A 110 -5.73 -20.50 32.56
C ARG A 110 -7.20 -20.86 32.82
N LEU A 111 -8.16 -19.97 32.55
CA LEU A 111 -9.61 -20.24 32.55
C LEU A 111 -10.35 -19.64 31.33
N GLY A 112 -9.65 -19.11 30.32
CA GLY A 112 -10.27 -18.59 29.09
C GLY A 112 -11.18 -17.36 29.27
N ILE A 113 -11.10 -16.67 30.40
CA ILE A 113 -11.79 -15.40 30.66
C ILE A 113 -10.72 -14.33 30.84
N SER A 114 -10.64 -13.41 29.88
CA SER A 114 -9.77 -12.23 30.01
C SER A 114 -10.39 -11.26 31.02
N GLU A 115 -9.61 -10.81 32.00
CA GLU A 115 -10.01 -9.75 32.93
C GLU A 115 -10.34 -8.47 32.14
N GLY A 116 -11.34 -7.70 32.60
CA GLY A 116 -11.80 -6.47 31.96
C GLY A 116 -13.32 -6.38 31.79
N THR A 117 -13.79 -5.29 31.19
CA THR A 117 -15.22 -5.01 31.01
C THR A 117 -15.58 -4.83 29.53
N SER A 118 -16.53 -5.63 29.03
CA SER A 118 -17.15 -5.47 27.71
C SER A 118 -18.49 -4.77 27.85
N LEU A 119 -18.69 -3.65 27.15
CA LEU A 119 -19.95 -2.90 27.15
C LEU A 119 -20.56 -2.96 25.76
N ILE A 120 -21.75 -3.55 25.63
CA ILE A 120 -22.51 -3.64 24.37
C ILE A 120 -23.72 -2.72 24.48
N GLY A 121 -23.81 -1.69 23.65
CA GLY A 121 -24.84 -0.66 23.81
C GLY A 121 -25.44 -0.10 22.53
N ASP A 122 -26.49 0.70 22.71
CA ASP A 122 -27.24 1.38 21.65
C ASP A 122 -26.73 2.80 21.36
N SER A 123 -27.58 3.64 20.76
CA SER A 123 -27.29 5.04 20.46
C SER A 123 -26.97 5.88 21.70
N VAL A 124 -27.57 5.59 22.85
CA VAL A 124 -27.34 6.33 24.10
C VAL A 124 -25.93 6.06 24.61
N THR A 125 -25.53 4.80 24.59
CA THR A 125 -24.16 4.39 24.91
C THR A 125 -23.16 5.02 23.95
N LEU A 126 -23.47 5.04 22.66
CA LEU A 126 -22.58 5.63 21.64
C LEU A 126 -22.38 7.13 21.89
N ARG A 127 -23.44 7.84 22.30
CA ARG A 127 -23.36 9.26 22.68
C ARG A 127 -22.51 9.48 23.94
N ALA A 128 -22.57 8.56 24.90
CA ALA A 128 -21.81 8.63 26.16
C ALA A 128 -20.37 8.10 26.04
N ASN A 129 -19.92 7.66 24.86
CA ASN A 129 -18.65 6.96 24.68
C ASN A 129 -17.43 7.73 25.23
N THR A 130 -17.36 9.04 25.06
CA THR A 130 -16.25 9.85 25.60
C THR A 130 -16.20 9.79 27.13
N ALA A 131 -17.34 10.03 27.80
CA ALA A 131 -17.42 9.98 29.26
C ALA A 131 -17.18 8.55 29.80
N LEU A 132 -17.66 7.53 29.08
CA LEU A 132 -17.42 6.13 29.43
C LEU A 132 -15.94 5.75 29.29
N LYS A 133 -15.24 6.24 28.27
CA LYS A 133 -13.79 6.02 28.12
C LYS A 133 -12.95 6.75 29.16
N GLU A 134 -13.39 7.93 29.60
CA GLU A 134 -12.71 8.66 30.69
C GLU A 134 -12.89 7.95 32.04
N ALA A 135 -14.10 7.45 32.32
CA ALA A 135 -14.40 6.74 33.57
C ALA A 135 -13.85 5.30 33.59
N LEU A 136 -13.84 4.63 32.44
CA LEU A 136 -13.45 3.23 32.26
C LEU A 136 -12.46 3.10 31.07
N PRO A 137 -11.20 3.53 31.22
CA PRO A 137 -10.24 3.59 30.13
C PRO A 137 -9.92 2.22 29.51
N GLU A 138 -9.98 1.16 30.31
CA GLU A 138 -9.69 -0.22 29.90
C GLU A 138 -10.95 -0.99 29.43
N ALA A 139 -12.12 -0.35 29.36
CA ALA A 139 -13.35 -1.01 28.93
C ALA A 139 -13.46 -1.10 27.39
N ASN A 140 -13.85 -2.27 26.90
CA ASN A 140 -14.15 -2.47 25.48
C ASN A 140 -15.62 -2.06 25.20
N ILE A 141 -15.79 -0.84 24.67
CA ILE A 141 -17.10 -0.26 24.38
C ILE A 141 -17.49 -0.53 22.92
N ASN A 142 -18.50 -1.37 22.72
CA ASN A 142 -19.12 -1.69 21.44
C ASN A 142 -20.55 -1.13 21.40
N ALA A 143 -20.69 0.09 20.90
CA ALA A 143 -21.98 0.77 20.79
C ALA A 143 -22.35 1.07 19.33
N GLN A 144 -23.64 0.99 18.98
CA GLN A 144 -24.14 1.31 17.64
C GLN A 144 -25.53 1.95 17.70
N VAL A 145 -25.76 2.93 16.84
CA VAL A 145 -27.00 3.75 16.83
C VAL A 145 -28.28 2.90 16.82
N SER A 146 -28.37 1.92 15.94
CA SER A 146 -29.58 1.10 15.74
C SER A 146 -29.58 -0.21 16.52
N ARG A 147 -28.74 -0.35 17.55
CA ARG A 147 -28.65 -1.61 18.30
C ARG A 147 -29.89 -1.85 19.15
N THR A 148 -30.46 -3.04 19.05
CA THR A 148 -31.56 -3.55 19.89
C THR A 148 -31.06 -4.59 20.89
N ASN A 149 -31.88 -4.93 21.89
CA ASN A 149 -31.53 -5.93 22.91
C ASN A 149 -31.26 -7.32 22.30
N LYS A 150 -32.05 -7.73 21.30
CA LYS A 150 -31.84 -8.99 20.57
C LYS A 150 -30.45 -9.04 19.92
N GLN A 151 -30.08 -7.97 19.20
CA GLN A 151 -28.77 -7.87 18.57
C GLN A 151 -27.63 -7.84 19.59
N ALA A 152 -27.83 -7.19 20.74
CA ALA A 152 -26.84 -7.19 21.82
C ALA A 152 -26.62 -8.60 22.39
N ASN A 153 -27.69 -9.39 22.56
CA ASN A 153 -27.61 -10.78 22.99
C ASN A 153 -26.86 -11.66 21.97
N ASP A 154 -27.17 -11.52 20.67
CA ASP A 154 -26.48 -12.25 19.60
C ASP A 154 -24.97 -11.93 19.58
N ILE A 155 -24.61 -10.66 19.78
CA ILE A 155 -23.21 -10.20 19.88
C ILE A 155 -22.55 -10.78 21.14
N MET A 156 -23.24 -10.81 22.28
CA MET A 156 -22.71 -11.38 23.51
C MET A 156 -22.40 -12.88 23.34
N LEU A 157 -23.33 -13.64 22.75
CA LEU A 157 -23.15 -15.07 22.50
C LEU A 157 -22.02 -15.33 21.50
N LEU A 158 -21.95 -14.56 20.41
CA LEU A 158 -20.87 -14.65 19.43
C LEU A 158 -19.51 -14.37 20.08
N ASN A 159 -19.41 -13.32 20.90
CA ASN A 159 -18.18 -12.97 21.60
C ASN A 159 -17.80 -14.00 22.67
N SER A 160 -18.79 -14.62 23.33
CA SER A 160 -18.58 -15.73 24.27
C SER A 160 -18.00 -16.95 23.57
N GLN A 161 -18.59 -17.37 22.45
CA GLN A 161 -18.11 -18.49 21.63
C GLN A 161 -16.69 -18.26 21.10
N ASN A 162 -16.38 -17.01 20.73
CA ASN A 162 -15.07 -16.62 20.22
C ASN A 162 -14.03 -16.31 21.31
N LYS A 163 -14.36 -16.51 22.60
CA LYS A 163 -13.50 -16.17 23.75
C LYS A 163 -13.02 -14.71 23.75
N ALA A 164 -13.83 -13.83 23.15
CA ALA A 164 -13.57 -12.39 23.03
C ALA A 164 -14.31 -11.58 24.12
N LEU A 165 -15.17 -12.24 24.89
CA LEU A 165 -15.92 -11.63 25.97
C LEU A 165 -15.04 -11.51 27.23
N LEU A 166 -14.95 -10.30 27.79
CA LEU A 166 -14.24 -10.06 29.03
C LEU A 166 -15.08 -10.50 30.23
N LYS A 167 -14.44 -10.63 31.39
CA LYS A 167 -15.08 -11.11 32.64
C LYS A 167 -16.37 -10.38 33.02
N THR A 168 -16.39 -9.05 32.88
CA THR A 168 -17.57 -8.24 33.17
C THR A 168 -18.26 -7.84 31.88
N VAL A 169 -19.56 -8.08 31.77
CA VAL A 169 -20.36 -7.76 30.59
C VAL A 169 -21.48 -6.80 30.98
N VAL A 170 -21.55 -5.66 30.30
CA VAL A 170 -22.58 -4.65 30.51
C VAL A 170 -23.41 -4.54 29.23
N ILE A 171 -24.71 -4.81 29.33
CA ILE A 171 -25.67 -4.66 28.22
C ILE A 171 -26.43 -3.35 28.43
N ALA A 172 -26.14 -2.36 27.59
CA ALA A 172 -26.68 -1.00 27.68
C ALA A 172 -27.57 -0.69 26.46
N THR A 173 -28.63 -1.48 26.32
CA THR A 173 -29.67 -1.35 25.29
C THR A 173 -31.05 -1.34 25.91
N GLY A 174 -32.03 -0.76 25.24
CA GLY A 174 -33.44 -0.89 25.64
C GLY A 174 -34.38 0.16 25.06
N VAL A 175 -33.83 1.24 24.50
CA VAL A 175 -34.64 2.33 23.94
C VAL A 175 -35.08 2.01 22.50
N ASN A 176 -34.27 1.27 21.75
CA ASN A 176 -34.60 0.86 20.39
C ASN A 176 -35.40 -0.44 20.39
N ASN A 177 -36.59 -0.40 19.78
CA ASN A 177 -37.49 -1.55 19.59
C ASN A 177 -37.98 -2.20 20.92
N PRO A 178 -38.58 -1.42 21.83
CA PRO A 178 -38.95 -1.87 23.18
C PRO A 178 -40.07 -2.91 23.20
N GLU A 179 -40.83 -3.06 22.10
CA GLU A 179 -41.94 -4.02 22.00
C GLU A 179 -41.47 -5.49 21.93
N GLY A 180 -40.18 -5.74 21.70
CA GLY A 180 -39.59 -7.10 21.69
C GLY A 180 -39.08 -7.58 23.05
N TYR A 181 -39.54 -6.97 24.15
CA TYR A 181 -39.16 -7.30 25.54
C TYR A 181 -40.11 -8.32 26.22
N GLU A 182 -40.95 -9.04 25.48
CA GLU A 182 -41.70 -10.19 26.03
C GLU A 182 -40.78 -11.30 26.55
#